data_AF-A0A2E1MEC0-F1
#
_entry.id   AF-A0A2E1MEC0-F1
#
_cell.length_a   1.000
_cell.length_b   1.000
_cell.length_c   1.000
_cell.angle_alpha   90.00
_cell.angle_beta   90.00
_cell.angle_gamma   90.00
#
_symmetry.space_group_name_H-M   'P 1'
#
loop_
_entity.id
_entity.type
_entity.pdbx_description
1 polymer ?
#
loop_
_entity_poly.entity_id
_entity_poly.type
_entity_poly.pdbx_seq_one_letter_code
_entity_poly.pdbx_strand_id
1 'polypeptide(L)'
;MAVLDGQAMRDDIVSRLLGGEPDLATSKYLDRISELASMEEAEHQFLIDPFDRSVALVFQMFQSTDLDPWDVDLSSFLEMFSKRIESSENIDLPTCGRLIRMAWSILRSQASALIEKQERAFDFEEEDTWDFEGGWETDFDDEDYNFSVGVLSGAADNVLPTIFEGRVHRDEGRPVTLGELLMGLQEAGRLAEEQRTRERIAQERREALSTARERFKGSLHVEDLEGDLERTWYALKNRAISKDEAVGLREVSEELMAMALDSGVEHGEARAEAQVTALVSALFLTNRGYTELSQEPGRNGKVNLVPLWGGDESFSELTAKLHPEEVKGVRFNE
;
A
#
# COMPACT_ATOMS: atom_id res chain seq x y z
N MET A 1 20.76 36.52 17.90
CA MET A 1 19.39 35.98 18.00
C MET A 1 18.74 36.17 16.65
N ALA A 2 18.73 35.12 15.82
CA ALA A 2 17.86 35.11 14.65
C ALA A 2 16.43 34.97 15.20
N VAL A 3 15.64 36.03 15.10
CA VAL A 3 14.21 35.96 15.42
C VAL A 3 13.60 35.02 14.39
N LEU A 4 13.00 33.92 14.84
CA LEU A 4 12.22 33.02 13.99
C LEU A 4 11.06 33.83 13.42
N ASP A 5 11.20 34.29 12.18
CA ASP A 5 10.15 34.95 11.44
C ASP A 5 9.39 33.91 10.62
N GLY A 6 8.11 33.71 10.95
CA GLY A 6 7.22 32.80 10.22
C GLY A 6 7.10 33.14 8.74
N GLN A 7 7.28 34.40 8.36
CA GLN A 7 7.26 34.83 6.95
C GLN A 7 8.54 34.40 6.22
N ALA A 8 9.71 34.58 6.83
CA ALA A 8 10.98 34.11 6.25
C ALA A 8 11.00 32.59 6.06
N MET A 9 10.44 31.85 7.01
CA MET A 9 10.31 30.39 6.91
C MET A 9 9.36 29.97 5.79
N ARG A 10 8.23 30.67 5.63
CA ARG A 10 7.28 30.43 4.54
C ARG A 10 7.95 30.65 3.19
N ASP A 11 8.66 31.77 3.02
CA ASP A 11 9.33 32.12 1.77
C ASP A 11 10.43 31.10 1.42
N ASP A 12 11.16 30.60 2.42
CA ASP A 12 12.12 29.52 2.22
C ASP A 12 11.46 28.23 1.71
N ILE A 13 10.36 27.81 2.34
CA ILE A 13 9.64 26.60 1.90
C ILE A 13 9.11 26.76 0.48
N VAL A 14 8.53 27.92 0.16
CA VAL A 14 7.99 28.20 -1.19
C VAL A 14 9.11 28.20 -2.23
N SER A 15 10.28 28.76 -1.91
CA SER A 15 11.44 28.74 -2.82
C SER A 15 11.96 27.33 -3.13
N ARG A 16 11.69 26.37 -2.24
CA ARG A 16 12.16 24.97 -2.34
C ARG A 16 11.16 24.03 -2.99
N LEU A 17 9.89 24.41 -3.08
CA LEU A 17 8.89 23.61 -3.76
C LEU A 17 9.16 23.61 -5.27
N LEU A 18 9.20 22.42 -5.88
CA LEU A 18 9.37 22.23 -7.32
C LEU A 18 8.26 23.00 -8.07
N GLY A 19 8.62 24.12 -8.69
CA GLY A 19 7.72 24.98 -9.46
C GLY A 19 7.38 26.33 -8.81
N GLY A 20 7.80 26.60 -7.57
CA GLY A 20 7.62 27.90 -6.91
C GLY A 20 6.16 28.27 -6.58
N GLU A 21 5.19 27.42 -6.92
CA GLU A 21 3.79 27.59 -6.56
C GLU A 21 3.33 26.44 -5.64
N PRO A 22 2.93 26.73 -4.40
CA PRO A 22 2.39 25.71 -3.52
C PRO A 22 0.98 25.31 -3.97
N ASP A 23 0.68 24.01 -3.93
CA ASP A 23 -0.69 23.50 -4.06
C ASP A 23 -1.61 24.19 -3.04
N LEU A 24 -2.91 24.31 -3.34
CA LEU A 24 -3.90 24.96 -2.46
C LEU A 24 -3.89 24.37 -1.03
N ALA A 25 -3.69 23.06 -0.90
CA ALA A 25 -3.59 22.39 0.40
C ALA A 25 -2.32 22.78 1.15
N THR A 26 -1.19 22.85 0.45
CA THR A 26 0.10 23.26 1.01
C THR A 26 0.10 24.73 1.40
N SER A 27 -0.49 25.62 0.60
CA SER A 27 -0.64 27.04 0.96
C SER A 27 -1.42 27.22 2.26
N LYS A 28 -2.56 26.55 2.41
CA LYS A 28 -3.36 26.60 3.64
C LYS A 28 -2.59 26.08 4.85
N TYR A 29 -1.77 25.06 4.64
CA TYR A 29 -0.92 24.52 5.70
C TYR A 29 0.19 25.50 6.08
N LEU A 30 0.83 26.15 5.12
CA LEU A 30 1.84 27.19 5.38
C LEU A 30 1.24 28.40 6.09
N ASP A 31 0.02 28.80 5.73
CA ASP A 31 -0.73 29.84 6.45
C ASP A 31 -0.95 29.43 7.92
N ARG A 32 -1.39 28.18 8.15
CA ARG A 32 -1.60 27.61 9.50
C ARG A 32 -0.30 27.54 10.30
N ILE A 33 0.82 27.15 9.68
CA ILE A 33 2.14 27.15 10.32
C ILE A 33 2.56 28.58 10.68
N SER A 34 2.41 29.54 9.77
CA SER A 34 2.80 30.92 10.02
C SER A 34 2.01 31.52 11.19
N GLU A 35 0.74 31.16 11.32
CA GLU A 35 -0.09 31.52 12.47
C GLU A 35 0.46 30.87 13.75
N LEU A 36 0.70 29.56 13.75
CA LEU A 36 1.28 28.84 14.90
C LEU A 36 2.66 29.38 15.32
N ALA A 37 3.53 29.73 14.36
CA ALA A 37 4.84 30.31 14.63
C ALA A 37 4.76 31.68 15.31
N SER A 38 3.65 32.41 15.10
CA SER A 38 3.39 33.71 15.71
C SER A 38 2.72 33.64 17.08
N MET A 39 2.22 32.46 17.48
CA MET A 39 1.59 32.25 18.79
C MET A 39 2.64 32.18 19.90
N GLU A 40 2.27 32.58 21.12
CA GLU A 40 3.16 32.53 22.27
C GLU A 40 3.30 31.10 22.83
N GLU A 41 4.45 30.76 23.44
CA GLU A 41 4.74 29.42 24.00
C GLU A 41 3.65 28.89 24.96
N ALA A 42 2.96 29.77 25.67
CA ALA A 42 1.87 29.42 26.57
C ALA A 42 0.60 28.92 25.86
N GLU A 43 0.36 29.37 24.62
CA GLU A 43 -0.84 29.03 23.84
C GLU A 43 -0.73 27.65 23.19
N HIS A 44 0.50 27.18 22.97
CA HIS A 44 0.79 25.87 22.37
C HIS A 44 0.29 24.68 23.21
N GLN A 45 0.18 24.82 24.54
CA GLN A 45 -0.36 23.79 25.42
C GLN A 45 -1.90 23.63 25.29
N PHE A 46 -2.59 24.65 24.81
CA PHE A 46 -4.05 24.67 24.66
C PHE A 46 -4.54 24.23 23.28
N LEU A 47 -3.63 23.86 22.37
CA LEU A 47 -3.99 23.38 21.03
C LEU A 47 -4.82 22.10 21.13
N ILE A 48 -5.99 22.12 20.47
CA ILE A 48 -6.96 21.02 20.46
C ILE A 48 -6.50 19.89 19.53
N ASP A 49 -5.90 20.25 18.39
CA ASP A 49 -5.44 19.30 17.38
C ASP A 49 -4.10 18.66 17.80
N PRO A 50 -4.03 17.31 17.96
CA PRO A 50 -2.78 16.61 18.27
C PRO A 50 -1.69 16.82 17.23
N PHE A 51 -2.06 17.12 15.97
CA PHE A 51 -1.11 17.42 14.91
C PHE A 51 -0.49 18.81 15.08
N ASP A 52 -1.29 19.85 15.30
CA ASP A 52 -0.76 21.20 15.57
C ASP A 52 0.14 21.21 16.81
N ARG A 53 -0.20 20.39 17.81
CA ARG A 53 0.64 20.21 19.00
C ARG A 53 2.01 19.61 18.66
N SER A 54 2.10 18.71 17.68
CA SER A 54 3.37 18.17 17.22
C SER A 54 4.22 19.20 16.48
N VAL A 55 3.60 20.08 15.67
CA VAL A 55 4.26 21.21 14.99
C VAL A 55 4.77 22.22 16.02
N ALA A 56 3.94 22.56 16.99
CA ALA A 56 4.26 23.44 18.10
C ALA A 56 5.47 22.95 18.91
N LEU A 57 5.55 21.64 19.16
CA LEU A 57 6.67 21.03 19.87
C LEU A 57 8.00 21.29 19.16
N VAL A 58 7.99 21.15 17.82
CA VAL A 58 9.17 21.43 16.99
C VAL A 58 9.54 22.91 17.14
N PHE A 59 8.58 23.84 17.01
CA PHE A 59 8.87 25.26 17.19
C PHE A 59 9.45 25.60 18.56
N GLN A 60 8.91 25.02 19.63
CA GLN A 60 9.42 25.21 20.97
C GLN A 60 10.88 24.77 21.10
N MET A 61 11.31 23.73 20.39
CA MET A 61 12.70 23.29 20.42
C MET A 61 13.65 24.31 19.80
N PHE A 62 13.26 24.92 18.67
CA PHE A 62 14.08 25.94 18.00
C PHE A 62 14.04 27.31 18.69
N GLN A 63 13.04 27.57 19.53
CA GLN A 63 12.98 28.78 20.37
C GLN A 63 13.76 28.62 21.69
N SER A 64 13.69 27.45 22.33
CA SER A 64 14.30 27.20 23.64
C SER A 64 15.73 26.69 23.58
N THR A 65 16.14 26.10 22.47
CA THR A 65 17.48 25.53 22.26
C THR A 65 18.20 26.35 21.21
N ASP A 66 19.52 26.54 21.35
CA ASP A 66 20.40 27.17 20.36
C ASP A 66 20.58 26.28 19.09
N LEU A 67 19.48 25.80 18.51
CA LEU A 67 19.45 25.12 17.22
C LEU A 67 19.27 26.16 16.11
N ASP A 68 20.04 26.04 15.03
CA ASP A 68 19.87 26.89 13.85
C ASP A 68 18.66 26.41 13.01
N PRO A 69 17.66 27.25 12.73
CA PRO A 69 16.55 26.91 11.84
C PRO A 69 16.98 26.63 10.38
N TRP A 70 18.14 27.15 9.97
CA TRP A 70 18.64 27.08 8.60
C TRP A 70 19.67 25.96 8.38
N ASP A 71 20.22 25.42 9.46
CA ASP A 71 21.14 24.27 9.45
C ASP A 71 20.90 23.40 10.69
N VAL A 72 19.93 22.48 10.56
CA VAL A 72 19.50 21.66 11.68
C VAL A 72 20.43 20.46 11.86
N ASP A 73 21.10 20.38 13.01
CA ASP A 73 21.73 19.12 13.44
C ASP A 73 20.66 18.09 13.81
N LEU A 74 20.39 17.20 12.85
CA LEU A 74 19.41 16.12 12.98
C LEU A 74 19.71 15.17 14.15
N SER A 75 20.97 14.99 14.54
CA SER A 75 21.35 14.07 15.63
C SER A 75 20.91 14.63 16.97
N SER A 76 21.31 15.87 17.25
CA SER A 76 20.91 16.62 18.44
C SER A 76 19.39 16.82 18.48
N PHE A 77 18.79 17.18 17.34
CA PHE A 77 17.34 17.32 17.19
C PHE A 77 16.59 16.03 17.56
N LEU A 78 16.98 14.86 17.03
CA LEU A 78 16.30 13.58 17.31
C LEU A 78 16.37 13.20 18.79
N GLU A 79 17.50 13.42 19.46
CA GLU A 79 17.67 13.11 20.88
C GLU A 79 16.75 14.00 21.74
N MET A 80 16.76 15.30 21.48
CA MET A 80 15.93 16.25 22.22
C MET A 80 14.44 16.07 21.92
N PHE A 81 14.09 15.79 20.66
CA PHE A 81 12.71 15.55 20.24
C PHE A 81 12.14 14.30 20.91
N SER A 82 12.93 13.22 20.99
CA SER A 82 12.54 11.98 21.68
C SER A 82 12.27 12.22 23.17
N LYS A 83 13.16 12.93 23.88
CA LYS A 83 12.95 13.30 25.28
C LYS A 83 11.69 14.16 25.48
N ARG A 84 11.43 15.08 24.54
CA ARG A 84 10.28 15.99 24.59
C ARG A 84 8.96 15.23 24.38
N ILE A 85 8.92 14.25 23.47
CA ILE A 85 7.76 13.38 23.24
C ILE A 85 7.38 12.61 24.50
N GLU A 86 8.36 12.06 25.22
CA GLU A 86 8.10 11.32 26.47
C GLU A 86 7.46 12.18 27.55
N SER A 87 7.81 13.47 27.61
CA SER A 87 7.31 14.42 28.61
C SER A 87 5.95 15.04 28.28
N SER A 88 5.46 14.89 27.05
CA SER A 88 4.33 15.67 26.54
C SER A 88 3.13 14.78 26.24
N GLU A 89 1.96 15.15 26.77
CA GLU A 89 0.71 14.39 26.59
C GLU A 89 -0.12 14.86 25.37
N ASN A 90 -0.89 13.93 24.79
CA ASN A 90 -1.83 14.15 23.68
C ASN A 90 -1.17 14.67 22.37
N ILE A 91 -0.05 14.04 21.99
CA ILE A 91 0.64 14.25 20.72
C ILE A 91 0.28 13.14 19.73
N ASP A 92 0.26 13.47 18.42
CA ASP A 92 0.12 12.48 17.35
C ASP A 92 1.38 11.60 17.17
N LEU A 93 1.52 10.58 18.03
CA LEU A 93 2.66 9.65 18.03
C LEU A 93 2.96 9.01 16.66
N PRO A 94 1.96 8.54 15.86
CA PRO A 94 2.22 8.02 14.52
C PRO A 94 2.94 9.01 13.59
N THR A 95 2.56 10.29 13.65
CA THR A 95 3.13 11.34 12.81
C THR A 95 4.52 11.73 13.29
N CYS A 96 4.72 11.86 14.61
CA CYS A 96 6.04 12.07 15.21
C CYS A 96 7.01 10.92 14.92
N GLY A 97 6.56 9.66 15.01
CA GLY A 97 7.39 8.49 14.71
C GLY A 97 7.84 8.46 13.24
N ARG A 98 7.01 8.94 12.32
CA ARG A 98 7.37 9.09 10.91
C ARG A 98 8.35 10.23 10.67
N LEU A 99 8.23 11.34 11.40
CA LEU A 99 9.23 12.40 11.38
C LEU A 99 10.60 11.88 11.86
N ILE A 100 10.64 11.11 12.95
CA ILE A 100 11.88 10.46 13.43
C ILE A 100 12.46 9.54 12.33
N ARG A 101 11.61 8.73 11.69
CA ARG A 101 12.04 7.84 10.60
C ARG A 101 12.60 8.62 9.40
N MET A 102 12.01 9.76 9.08
CA MET A 102 12.47 10.62 8.00
C MET A 102 13.81 11.26 8.32
N ALA A 103 13.96 11.85 9.52
CA ALA A 103 15.24 12.39 9.98
C ALA A 103 16.33 11.31 9.93
N TRP A 104 16.02 10.08 10.36
CA TRP A 104 16.94 8.95 10.26
C TRP A 104 17.26 8.55 8.82
N SER A 105 16.27 8.58 7.92
CA SER A 105 16.48 8.33 6.49
C SER A 105 17.45 9.35 5.88
N ILE A 106 17.32 10.62 6.24
CA ILE A 106 18.19 11.69 5.76
C ILE A 106 19.61 11.49 6.32
N LEU A 107 19.74 11.27 7.63
CA LEU A 107 21.03 10.96 8.26
C LEU A 107 21.71 9.75 7.62
N ARG A 108 20.96 8.68 7.34
CA ARG A 108 21.48 7.50 6.65
C ARG A 108 21.93 7.84 5.22
N SER A 109 21.18 8.66 4.50
CA SER A 109 21.56 9.12 3.16
C SER A 109 22.84 9.95 3.20
N GLN A 110 22.95 10.87 4.16
CA GLN A 110 24.16 11.69 4.38
C GLN A 110 25.37 10.80 4.70
N ALA A 111 25.22 9.85 5.63
CA ALA A 111 26.27 8.89 5.97
C ALA A 111 26.67 8.01 4.78
N SER A 112 25.70 7.55 3.98
CA SER A 112 25.97 6.76 2.77
C SER A 112 26.73 7.57 1.72
N ALA A 113 26.35 8.85 1.53
CA ALA A 113 27.06 9.76 0.63
C ALA A 113 28.49 10.05 1.12
N LEU A 114 28.72 10.14 2.43
CA LEU A 114 30.06 10.25 3.00
C LEU A 114 30.90 9.00 2.75
N ILE A 115 30.31 7.81 2.91
CA ILE A 115 30.99 6.53 2.62
C ILE A 115 31.34 6.43 1.13
N GLU A 116 30.39 6.70 0.22
CA GLU A 116 30.62 6.66 -1.23
C GLU A 116 31.74 7.64 -1.65
N LYS A 117 31.78 8.82 -1.03
CA LYS A 117 32.87 9.79 -1.25
C LYS A 117 34.21 9.27 -0.74
N GLN A 118 34.24 8.60 0.41
CA GLN A 118 35.44 8.00 0.96
C GLN A 118 35.95 6.84 0.07
N GLU A 119 35.06 5.97 -0.40
CA GLU A 119 35.39 4.89 -1.35
C GLU A 119 35.99 5.46 -2.64
N ARG A 120 35.35 6.49 -3.23
CA ARG A 120 35.88 7.17 -4.41
C ARG A 120 37.25 7.80 -4.18
N ALA A 121 37.51 8.37 -2.99
CA ALA A 121 38.81 8.94 -2.66
C ALA A 121 39.92 7.88 -2.58
N PHE A 122 39.60 6.67 -2.12
CA PHE A 122 40.54 5.54 -2.14
C PHE A 122 40.78 5.00 -3.56
N ASP A 123 39.77 4.99 -4.43
CA ASP A 123 39.93 4.57 -5.83
C ASP A 123 40.93 5.47 -6.59
N PHE A 124 40.99 6.78 -6.28
CA PHE A 124 41.98 7.69 -6.86
C PHE A 124 43.42 7.48 -6.33
N GLU A 125 43.61 6.84 -5.17
CA GLU A 125 44.95 6.51 -4.67
C GLU A 125 45.52 5.23 -5.32
N GLU A 126 44.68 4.36 -5.89
CA GLU A 126 45.12 3.09 -6.49
C GLU A 126 45.56 3.21 -7.97
N GLU A 127 45.17 4.27 -8.70
CA GLU A 127 45.45 4.42 -10.15
C GLU A 127 46.60 5.38 -10.49
N ASP A 128 47.30 5.95 -9.52
CA ASP A 128 48.53 6.73 -9.73
C ASP A 128 49.78 5.88 -9.45
N THR A 129 49.81 4.65 -9.99
CA THR A 129 51.12 4.09 -10.38
C THR A 129 51.52 4.90 -11.61
N TRP A 130 52.18 6.05 -11.38
CA TRP A 130 52.83 6.81 -12.42
C TRP A 130 53.73 5.81 -13.17
N ASP A 131 53.30 5.35 -14.34
CA ASP A 131 54.19 4.75 -15.32
C ASP A 131 55.11 5.89 -15.78
N PHE A 132 56.06 6.23 -14.91
CA PHE A 132 57.14 7.16 -15.17
C PHE A 132 58.10 6.47 -16.12
N GLU A 133 57.66 6.29 -17.36
CA GLU A 133 58.49 5.91 -18.48
C GLU A 133 59.08 7.19 -19.10
N GLY A 134 59.85 7.92 -18.29
CA GLY A 134 60.56 9.14 -18.69
C GLY A 134 61.91 9.17 -18.03
N GLY A 135 63.00 9.16 -18.80
CA GLY A 135 64.35 9.30 -18.25
C GLY A 135 64.52 10.63 -17.51
N TRP A 136 65.57 10.73 -16.69
CA TRP A 136 66.00 11.94 -15.97
C TRP A 136 66.45 13.11 -16.89
N GLU A 137 65.92 13.18 -18.11
CA GLU A 137 66.16 14.18 -19.15
C GLU A 137 64.84 14.62 -19.82
N THR A 138 63.71 14.59 -19.10
CA THR A 138 62.54 15.34 -19.58
C THR A 138 62.82 16.83 -19.46
N ASP A 139 62.83 17.49 -20.61
CA ASP A 139 62.94 18.94 -20.75
C ASP A 139 62.02 19.61 -19.73
N PHE A 140 62.60 20.35 -18.78
CA PHE A 140 61.81 21.22 -17.92
C PHE A 140 61.03 22.15 -18.84
N ASP A 141 59.70 22.04 -18.81
CA ASP A 141 58.86 22.94 -19.58
C ASP A 141 59.15 24.37 -19.10
N ASP A 142 59.44 25.28 -20.03
CA ASP A 142 59.72 26.68 -19.71
C ASP A 142 58.54 27.29 -18.91
N GLU A 143 57.33 26.76 -19.07
CA GLU A 143 56.16 27.12 -18.26
C GLU A 143 56.31 26.79 -16.76
N ASP A 144 56.86 25.63 -16.41
CA ASP A 144 57.05 25.21 -15.01
C ASP A 144 58.15 26.03 -14.32
N TYR A 145 59.21 26.37 -15.06
CA TYR A 145 60.25 27.27 -14.58
C TYR A 145 59.70 28.69 -14.38
N ASN A 146 58.91 29.21 -15.32
CA ASN A 146 58.30 30.53 -15.23
C ASN A 146 57.26 30.61 -14.10
N PHE A 147 56.53 29.53 -13.82
CA PHE A 147 55.60 29.46 -12.70
C PHE A 147 56.34 29.54 -11.36
N SER A 148 57.33 28.68 -11.14
CA SER A 148 58.10 28.64 -9.89
C SER A 148 58.87 29.95 -9.62
N VAL A 149 59.46 30.55 -10.66
CA VAL A 149 60.08 31.89 -10.57
C VAL A 149 59.04 32.98 -10.31
N GLY A 150 57.85 32.88 -10.91
CA GLY A 150 56.72 33.79 -10.69
C GLY A 150 56.20 33.78 -9.25
N VAL A 151 56.18 32.60 -8.63
CA VAL A 151 55.83 32.43 -7.20
C VAL A 151 56.93 32.98 -6.29
N LEU A 152 58.20 32.68 -6.57
CA LEU A 152 59.33 33.16 -5.76
C LEU A 152 59.55 34.68 -5.86
N SER A 153 59.24 35.27 -7.01
CA SER A 153 59.39 36.71 -7.25
C SER A 153 58.14 37.53 -6.85
N GLY A 154 57.05 36.89 -6.45
CA GLY A 154 55.79 37.55 -6.08
C GLY A 154 54.98 38.07 -7.27
N ALA A 155 55.37 37.79 -8.51
CA ALA A 155 54.62 38.18 -9.70
C ALA A 155 53.30 37.39 -9.85
N ALA A 156 53.23 36.18 -9.27
CA ALA A 156 52.06 35.30 -9.29
C ALA A 156 51.09 35.51 -8.11
N ASP A 157 51.32 36.48 -7.23
CA ASP A 157 50.53 36.69 -5.99
C ASP A 157 49.04 36.98 -6.25
N ASN A 158 48.71 37.48 -7.44
CA ASN A 158 47.34 37.75 -7.88
C ASN A 158 46.59 36.48 -8.35
N VAL A 159 47.32 35.42 -8.73
CA VAL A 159 46.78 34.17 -9.30
C VAL A 159 46.84 33.03 -8.28
N LEU A 160 47.77 33.08 -7.33
CA LEU A 160 47.87 32.08 -6.26
C LEU A 160 46.58 31.91 -5.44
N PRO A 161 45.84 32.97 -5.06
CA PRO A 161 44.56 32.82 -4.35
C PRO A 161 43.54 32.00 -5.14
N THR A 162 43.44 32.20 -6.45
CA THR A 162 42.48 31.47 -7.31
C THR A 162 42.88 30.01 -7.53
N ILE A 163 44.18 29.69 -7.51
CA ILE A 163 44.68 28.30 -7.54
C ILE A 163 44.39 27.57 -6.22
N PHE A 164 44.48 28.27 -5.08
CA PHE A 164 44.19 27.70 -3.77
C PHE A 164 42.71 27.77 -3.37
N GLU A 165 41.89 28.59 -4.01
CA GLU A 165 40.42 28.59 -3.90
C GLU A 165 39.79 27.30 -4.43
N GLY A 166 40.54 26.53 -5.25
CA GLY A 166 40.22 25.15 -5.62
C GLY A 166 40.49 24.10 -4.53
N ARG A 167 40.93 24.50 -3.32
CA ARG A 167 40.89 23.60 -2.15
C ARG A 167 39.43 23.30 -1.83
N VAL A 168 38.94 22.23 -2.43
CA VAL A 168 37.83 21.37 -2.00
C VAL A 168 36.96 22.08 -0.97
N HIS A 169 36.13 23.02 -1.43
CA HIS A 169 34.90 23.29 -0.70
C HIS A 169 34.18 21.96 -0.75
N ARG A 170 34.23 21.24 0.37
CA ARG A 170 33.51 19.99 0.54
C ARG A 170 32.07 20.35 0.23
N ASP A 171 31.49 19.74 -0.81
CA ASP A 171 30.04 19.75 -0.99
C ASP A 171 29.45 18.96 0.19
N GLU A 172 29.44 19.56 1.37
CA GLU A 172 28.58 19.18 2.47
C GLU A 172 27.17 19.23 1.87
N GLY A 173 26.46 18.09 1.92
CA GLY A 173 25.13 18.02 1.35
C GLY A 173 24.28 19.18 1.90
N ARG A 174 23.41 19.75 1.05
CA ARG A 174 22.59 20.90 1.39
C ARG A 174 21.99 20.75 2.80
N PRO A 175 22.16 21.75 3.69
CA PRO A 175 21.71 21.65 5.07
C PRO A 175 20.19 21.50 5.13
N VAL A 176 19.73 20.67 6.07
CA VAL A 176 18.30 20.44 6.30
C VAL A 176 17.75 21.62 7.09
N THR A 177 16.68 22.24 6.60
CA THR A 177 16.03 23.35 7.32
C THR A 177 14.82 22.91 8.13
N LEU A 178 14.46 23.76 9.09
CA LEU A 178 13.20 23.67 9.82
C LEU A 178 11.99 23.58 8.87
N GLY A 179 12.04 24.31 7.75
CA GLY A 179 10.99 24.26 6.72
C GLY A 179 10.81 22.87 6.13
N GLU A 180 11.91 22.19 5.83
CA GLU A 180 11.88 20.81 5.31
C GLU A 180 11.37 19.82 6.36
N LEU A 181 11.73 20.01 7.63
CA LEU A 181 11.19 19.19 8.72
C LEU A 181 9.68 19.35 8.89
N LEU A 182 9.15 20.58 8.80
CA LEU A 182 7.70 20.81 8.89
C LEU A 182 6.94 20.30 7.68
N MET A 183 7.46 20.51 6.46
CA MET A 183 6.91 19.89 5.25
C MET A 183 6.92 18.37 5.35
N GLY A 184 7.99 17.81 5.92
CA GLY A 184 8.08 16.40 6.23
C GLY A 184 7.02 15.94 7.23
N LEU A 185 6.78 16.72 8.28
CA LEU A 185 5.74 16.46 9.27
C LEU A 185 4.34 16.47 8.66
N GLN A 186 4.07 17.41 7.74
CA GLN A 186 2.82 17.46 6.98
C GLN A 186 2.58 16.17 6.18
N GLU A 187 3.60 15.74 5.43
CA GLU A 187 3.50 14.53 4.61
C GLU A 187 3.36 13.27 5.48
N ALA A 188 4.09 13.22 6.60
CA ALA A 188 3.94 12.17 7.60
C ALA A 188 2.51 12.09 8.14
N GLY A 189 1.90 13.24 8.45
CA GLY A 189 0.51 13.37 8.91
C GLY A 189 -0.50 12.91 7.86
N ARG A 190 -0.38 13.40 6.62
CA ARG A 190 -1.24 12.99 5.49
C ARG A 190 -1.23 11.48 5.30
N LEU A 191 -0.05 10.89 5.29
CA LEU A 191 0.11 9.44 5.12
C LEU A 191 -0.37 8.65 6.37
N ALA A 192 -0.36 9.24 7.56
CA ALA A 192 -0.89 8.60 8.77
C ALA A 192 -2.41 8.58 8.76
N GLU A 193 -3.03 9.69 8.37
CA GLU A 193 -4.48 9.79 8.14
C GLU A 193 -4.94 8.81 7.05
N GLU A 194 -4.20 8.73 5.95
CA GLU A 194 -4.48 7.77 4.88
C GLU A 194 -4.47 6.32 5.41
N GLN A 195 -3.52 5.95 6.27
CA GLN A 195 -3.52 4.61 6.88
C GLN A 195 -4.72 4.40 7.81
N ARG A 196 -5.09 5.38 8.65
CA ARG A 196 -6.29 5.28 9.51
C ARG A 196 -7.55 5.04 8.69
N THR A 197 -7.69 5.74 7.55
CA THR A 197 -8.84 5.53 6.66
C THR A 197 -8.83 4.14 6.03
N ARG A 198 -7.66 3.65 5.60
CA ARG A 198 -7.50 2.29 5.05
C ARG A 198 -7.81 1.21 6.09
N GLU A 199 -7.37 1.37 7.32
CA GLU A 199 -7.65 0.45 8.43
C GLU A 199 -9.14 0.41 8.76
N ARG A 200 -9.80 1.56 8.81
CA ARG A 200 -11.26 1.64 9.00
C ARG A 200 -12.01 0.87 7.91
N ILE A 201 -11.64 1.09 6.64
CA ILE A 201 -12.24 0.37 5.50
C ILE A 201 -11.95 -1.14 5.60
N ALA A 202 -10.74 -1.53 6.00
CA ALA A 202 -10.38 -2.94 6.16
C ALA A 202 -11.20 -3.60 7.28
N GLN A 203 -11.44 -2.88 8.39
CA GLN A 203 -12.23 -3.37 9.51
C GLN A 203 -13.70 -3.53 9.11
N GLU A 204 -14.30 -2.54 8.47
CA GLU A 204 -15.67 -2.62 7.93
C GLU A 204 -15.84 -3.81 6.97
N ARG A 205 -14.82 -4.06 6.12
CA ARG A 205 -14.81 -5.23 5.22
C ARG A 205 -14.71 -6.56 5.98
N ARG A 206 -13.89 -6.64 7.03
CA ARG A 206 -13.78 -7.86 7.85
C ARG A 206 -15.10 -8.19 8.54
N GLU A 207 -15.78 -7.18 9.08
CA GLU A 207 -17.08 -7.33 9.73
C GLU A 207 -18.16 -7.77 8.73
N ALA A 208 -18.19 -7.17 7.54
CA ALA A 208 -19.08 -7.60 6.47
C ALA A 208 -18.82 -9.06 6.04
N LEU A 209 -17.55 -9.46 5.94
CA LEU A 209 -17.15 -10.84 5.63
C LEU A 209 -17.49 -11.83 6.75
N SER A 210 -17.33 -11.46 8.02
CA SER A 210 -17.71 -12.33 9.13
C SER A 210 -19.21 -12.58 9.16
N THR A 211 -20.03 -11.52 8.97
CA THR A 211 -21.48 -11.66 8.88
C THR A 211 -21.90 -12.52 7.68
N ALA A 212 -21.24 -12.36 6.52
CA ALA A 212 -21.49 -13.22 5.37
C ALA A 212 -21.12 -14.68 5.68
N ARG A 213 -19.94 -14.92 6.27
CA ARG A 213 -19.49 -16.27 6.63
C ARG A 213 -20.42 -16.96 7.63
N GLU A 214 -20.94 -16.24 8.62
CA GLU A 214 -21.90 -16.79 9.58
C GLU A 214 -23.20 -17.22 8.92
N ARG A 215 -23.72 -16.45 7.94
CA ARG A 215 -24.89 -16.86 7.13
C ARG A 215 -24.65 -18.13 6.33
N PHE A 216 -23.43 -18.35 5.83
CA PHE A 216 -23.09 -19.53 5.04
C PHE A 216 -22.62 -20.73 5.87
N LYS A 217 -22.38 -20.58 7.17
CA LYS A 217 -21.88 -21.66 8.03
C LYS A 217 -22.96 -22.71 8.37
N GLY A 218 -24.24 -22.36 8.27
CA GLY A 218 -25.36 -23.28 8.52
C GLY A 218 -25.67 -24.26 7.39
N SER A 219 -25.35 -23.88 6.15
CA SER A 219 -25.80 -24.57 4.92
C SER A 219 -24.82 -25.62 4.37
N LEU A 220 -23.65 -25.80 5.01
CA LEU A 220 -22.56 -26.69 4.53
C LEU A 220 -22.48 -28.06 5.23
N HIS A 221 -23.56 -28.48 5.92
CA HIS A 221 -23.64 -29.78 6.56
C HIS A 221 -24.82 -30.60 6.02
N VAL A 222 -24.71 -31.01 4.75
CA VAL A 222 -24.86 -32.39 4.21
C VAL A 222 -24.74 -32.24 2.69
N GLU A 223 -23.53 -32.24 2.13
CA GLU A 223 -23.35 -32.36 0.66
C GLU A 223 -23.59 -33.82 0.24
N ASP A 224 -24.86 -34.23 0.20
CA ASP A 224 -25.27 -35.47 -0.47
C ASP A 224 -25.58 -35.17 -1.93
N LEU A 225 -24.52 -35.05 -2.73
CA LEU A 225 -24.62 -34.73 -4.17
C LEU A 225 -25.49 -35.75 -4.91
N GLU A 226 -25.42 -37.03 -4.57
CA GLU A 226 -26.20 -38.06 -5.25
C GLU A 226 -27.69 -37.97 -4.86
N GLY A 227 -27.98 -37.69 -3.58
CA GLY A 227 -29.33 -37.38 -3.13
C GLY A 227 -29.90 -36.10 -3.76
N ASP A 228 -29.08 -35.08 -3.99
CA ASP A 228 -29.47 -33.88 -4.73
C ASP A 228 -29.80 -34.17 -6.19
N LEU A 229 -29.00 -35.00 -6.86
CA LEU A 229 -29.26 -35.44 -8.22
C LEU A 229 -30.57 -36.24 -8.31
N GLU A 230 -30.82 -37.13 -7.35
CA GLU A 230 -32.07 -37.89 -7.28
C GLU A 230 -33.29 -36.98 -7.05
N ARG A 231 -33.20 -36.04 -6.10
CA ARG A 231 -34.27 -35.06 -5.83
C ARG A 231 -34.58 -34.20 -7.05
N THR A 232 -33.55 -33.68 -7.71
CA THR A 232 -33.70 -32.83 -8.90
C THR A 232 -34.24 -33.61 -10.11
N TRP A 233 -33.87 -34.88 -10.26
CA TRP A 233 -34.43 -35.78 -11.27
C TRP A 233 -35.94 -36.03 -11.05
N TYR A 234 -36.37 -36.33 -9.81
CA TYR A 234 -37.79 -36.50 -9.52
C TYR A 234 -38.58 -35.19 -9.64
N ALA A 235 -38.01 -34.07 -9.22
CA ALA A 235 -38.63 -32.75 -9.41
C ALA A 235 -38.85 -32.45 -10.91
N LEU A 236 -37.87 -32.78 -11.76
CA LEU A 236 -38.00 -32.68 -13.21
C LEU A 236 -39.08 -33.62 -13.76
N LYS A 237 -39.09 -34.89 -13.34
CA LYS A 237 -40.07 -35.91 -13.78
C LYS A 237 -41.50 -35.55 -13.36
N ASN A 238 -41.69 -35.00 -12.17
CA ASN A 238 -43.01 -34.57 -11.68
C ASN A 238 -43.57 -33.39 -12.48
N ARG A 239 -42.69 -32.55 -13.03
CA ARG A 239 -43.07 -31.38 -13.85
C ARG A 239 -43.18 -31.69 -15.34
N ALA A 240 -42.42 -32.66 -15.85
CA ALA A 240 -42.50 -33.10 -17.23
C ALA A 240 -43.73 -34.01 -17.44
N ILE A 241 -44.72 -33.56 -18.23
CA ILE A 241 -45.93 -34.34 -18.52
C ILE A 241 -45.65 -35.37 -19.63
N SER A 242 -44.62 -35.12 -20.46
CA SER A 242 -44.18 -36.03 -21.53
C SER A 242 -42.65 -36.08 -21.68
N LYS A 243 -42.15 -37.11 -22.38
CA LYS A 243 -40.73 -37.42 -22.53
C LYS A 243 -39.90 -36.33 -23.24
N ASP A 244 -40.53 -35.44 -24.02
CA ASP A 244 -39.83 -34.40 -24.79
C ASP A 244 -40.26 -32.98 -24.40
N GLU A 245 -40.89 -32.82 -23.23
CA GLU A 245 -41.31 -31.50 -22.77
C GLU A 245 -40.17 -30.75 -22.08
N ALA A 246 -39.93 -29.53 -22.53
CA ALA A 246 -38.95 -28.64 -21.93
C ALA A 246 -39.50 -28.01 -20.66
N VAL A 247 -38.86 -28.30 -19.51
CA VAL A 247 -39.19 -27.73 -18.21
C VAL A 247 -38.20 -26.62 -17.87
N GLY A 248 -38.71 -25.49 -17.38
CA GLY A 248 -37.83 -24.38 -17.00
C GLY A 248 -37.03 -24.69 -15.74
N LEU A 249 -35.73 -24.36 -15.71
CA LEU A 249 -34.89 -24.53 -14.51
C LEU A 249 -35.48 -23.84 -13.28
N ARG A 250 -36.18 -22.71 -13.49
CA ARG A 250 -36.86 -21.98 -12.42
C ARG A 250 -37.98 -22.81 -11.79
N GLU A 251 -38.74 -23.55 -12.59
CA GLU A 251 -39.83 -24.40 -12.12
C GLU A 251 -39.31 -25.59 -11.33
N VAL A 252 -38.18 -26.17 -11.75
CA VAL A 252 -37.46 -27.20 -10.99
C VAL A 252 -36.95 -26.65 -9.66
N SER A 253 -36.40 -25.43 -9.64
CA SER A 253 -35.96 -24.79 -8.39
C SER A 253 -37.10 -24.45 -7.44
N GLU A 254 -38.27 -24.07 -7.97
CA GLU A 254 -39.48 -23.80 -7.18
C GLU A 254 -40.01 -25.10 -6.54
N GLU A 255 -39.94 -26.22 -7.26
CA GLU A 255 -40.30 -27.55 -6.74
C GLU A 255 -39.35 -28.02 -5.63
N LEU A 256 -38.04 -27.89 -5.82
CA LEU A 256 -37.05 -28.23 -4.79
C LEU A 256 -37.17 -27.34 -3.55
N MET A 257 -37.48 -26.06 -3.75
CA MET A 257 -37.77 -25.14 -2.65
C MET A 257 -39.00 -25.59 -1.86
N ALA A 258 -40.07 -26.05 -2.53
CA ALA A 258 -41.25 -26.57 -1.86
C ALA A 258 -40.93 -27.83 -1.02
N MET A 259 -40.10 -28.73 -1.55
CA MET A 259 -39.62 -29.92 -0.82
C MET A 259 -38.74 -29.55 0.40
N ALA A 260 -37.89 -28.52 0.28
CA ALA A 260 -37.07 -28.01 1.38
C ALA A 260 -37.90 -27.32 2.48
N LEU A 261 -38.98 -26.64 2.10
CA LEU A 261 -39.91 -26.05 3.06
C LEU A 261 -40.68 -27.10 3.86
N ASP A 262 -41.09 -28.20 3.21
CA ASP A 262 -41.80 -29.31 3.87
C ASP A 262 -40.91 -30.07 4.88
N SER A 263 -39.59 -30.05 4.64
CA SER A 263 -38.58 -30.61 5.56
C SER A 263 -38.17 -29.65 6.69
N GLY A 264 -38.75 -28.45 6.76
CA GLY A 264 -38.61 -27.52 7.89
C GLY A 264 -37.51 -26.46 7.75
N VAL A 265 -36.95 -26.26 6.55
CA VAL A 265 -35.92 -25.25 6.28
C VAL A 265 -36.53 -23.83 6.23
N GLU A 266 -35.79 -22.81 6.69
CA GLU A 266 -36.25 -21.42 6.61
C GLU A 266 -36.37 -20.95 5.15
N HIS A 267 -37.43 -20.19 4.83
CA HIS A 267 -37.74 -19.76 3.46
C HIS A 267 -36.61 -19.01 2.73
N GLY A 268 -35.78 -18.26 3.46
CA GLY A 268 -34.63 -17.56 2.86
C GLY A 268 -33.51 -18.52 2.44
N GLU A 269 -33.25 -19.52 3.27
CA GLU A 269 -32.22 -20.55 3.08
C GLU A 269 -32.65 -21.55 2.01
N ALA A 270 -33.89 -22.06 2.10
CA ALA A 270 -34.49 -22.98 1.14
C ALA A 270 -34.46 -22.43 -0.30
N ARG A 271 -34.65 -21.11 -0.47
CA ARG A 271 -34.60 -20.48 -1.79
C ARG A 271 -33.18 -20.46 -2.36
N ALA A 272 -32.19 -20.09 -1.56
CA ALA A 272 -30.80 -20.00 -2.02
C ALA A 272 -30.25 -21.41 -2.32
N GLU A 273 -30.53 -22.36 -1.44
CA GLU A 273 -30.17 -23.76 -1.59
C GLU A 273 -30.79 -24.37 -2.85
N ALA A 274 -32.12 -24.28 -3.02
CA ALA A 274 -32.81 -24.86 -4.16
C ALA A 274 -32.32 -24.30 -5.51
N GLN A 275 -31.93 -23.01 -5.58
CA GLN A 275 -31.38 -22.42 -6.79
C GLN A 275 -29.99 -22.97 -7.14
N VAL A 276 -29.11 -23.10 -6.15
CA VAL A 276 -27.76 -23.64 -6.34
C VAL A 276 -27.84 -25.13 -6.66
N THR A 277 -28.61 -25.89 -5.89
CA THR A 277 -28.82 -27.34 -6.09
C THR A 277 -29.43 -27.63 -7.45
N ALA A 278 -30.45 -26.88 -7.89
CA ALA A 278 -31.04 -27.05 -9.22
C ALA A 278 -30.01 -26.81 -10.33
N LEU A 279 -29.19 -25.75 -10.23
CA LEU A 279 -28.21 -25.41 -11.27
C LEU A 279 -27.08 -26.44 -11.33
N VAL A 280 -26.49 -26.78 -10.18
CA VAL A 280 -25.39 -27.74 -10.10
C VAL A 280 -25.86 -29.11 -10.56
N SER A 281 -27.02 -29.57 -10.06
CA SER A 281 -27.57 -30.86 -10.44
C SER A 281 -27.99 -30.92 -11.91
N ALA A 282 -28.53 -29.84 -12.48
CA ALA A 282 -28.81 -29.76 -13.92
C ALA A 282 -27.57 -30.03 -14.77
N LEU A 283 -26.43 -29.41 -14.43
CA LEU A 283 -25.17 -29.61 -15.14
C LEU A 283 -24.67 -31.05 -15.04
N PHE A 284 -24.75 -31.65 -13.85
CA PHE A 284 -24.33 -33.04 -13.63
C PHE A 284 -25.26 -34.04 -14.33
N LEU A 285 -26.57 -33.83 -14.28
CA LEU A 285 -27.56 -34.65 -14.98
C LEU A 285 -27.36 -34.58 -16.51
N THR A 286 -27.01 -33.40 -17.04
CA THR A 286 -26.68 -33.24 -18.46
C THR A 286 -25.36 -33.91 -18.82
N ASN A 287 -24.32 -33.75 -18.01
CA ASN A 287 -23.03 -34.42 -18.24
C ASN A 287 -23.16 -35.95 -18.22
N ARG A 288 -24.00 -36.48 -17.32
CA ARG A 288 -24.28 -37.92 -17.21
C ARG A 288 -25.30 -38.42 -18.25
N GLY A 289 -25.88 -37.56 -19.08
CA GLY A 289 -26.78 -37.94 -20.17
C GLY A 289 -28.23 -38.27 -19.74
N TYR A 290 -28.66 -37.79 -18.57
CA TYR A 290 -30.06 -37.90 -18.13
C TYR A 290 -30.96 -36.84 -18.78
N THR A 291 -30.41 -35.64 -18.96
CA THR A 291 -31.15 -34.46 -19.44
C THR A 291 -30.40 -33.76 -20.56
N GLU A 292 -31.14 -33.08 -21.43
CA GLU A 292 -30.59 -32.11 -22.36
C GLU A 292 -30.85 -30.70 -21.82
N LEU A 293 -29.79 -29.88 -21.81
CA LEU A 293 -29.83 -28.49 -21.35
C LEU A 293 -29.80 -27.54 -22.55
N SER A 294 -30.78 -26.65 -22.63
CA SER A 294 -30.80 -25.58 -23.63
C SER A 294 -31.05 -24.23 -22.98
N GLN A 295 -30.51 -23.16 -23.57
CA GLN A 295 -30.76 -21.79 -23.13
C GLN A 295 -31.24 -20.95 -24.32
N GLU A 296 -32.32 -20.20 -24.12
CA GLU A 296 -32.82 -19.26 -25.13
C GLU A 296 -31.81 -18.12 -25.39
N PRO A 297 -31.76 -17.55 -26.61
CA PRO A 297 -30.83 -16.46 -26.91
C PRO A 297 -31.18 -15.17 -26.15
N GLY A 298 -30.18 -14.54 -25.53
CA GLY A 298 -30.31 -13.25 -24.83
C GLY A 298 -29.60 -13.22 -23.48
N ARG A 299 -29.33 -12.02 -22.92
CA ARG A 299 -28.60 -11.84 -21.64
C ARG A 299 -29.27 -12.52 -20.44
N ASN A 300 -30.59 -12.77 -20.53
CA ASN A 300 -31.40 -13.45 -19.52
C ASN A 300 -32.24 -14.58 -20.15
N GLY A 301 -31.69 -15.29 -21.13
CA GLY A 301 -32.36 -16.42 -21.77
C GLY A 301 -32.80 -17.48 -20.76
N LYS A 302 -34.03 -17.98 -20.89
CA LYS A 302 -34.55 -19.04 -20.02
C LYS A 302 -33.75 -20.31 -20.24
N VAL A 303 -33.39 -20.96 -19.13
CA VAL A 303 -32.71 -22.25 -19.14
C VAL A 303 -33.77 -23.34 -19.05
N ASN A 304 -33.78 -24.24 -20.02
CA ASN A 304 -34.74 -25.31 -20.16
C ASN A 304 -34.02 -26.66 -20.08
N LEU A 305 -34.67 -27.61 -19.40
CA LEU A 305 -34.23 -28.98 -19.23
C LEU A 305 -35.23 -29.92 -19.89
N VAL A 306 -34.74 -30.84 -20.73
CA VAL A 306 -35.55 -31.90 -21.34
C VAL A 306 -35.08 -33.25 -20.79
N PRO A 307 -35.94 -34.05 -20.16
CA PRO A 307 -35.56 -35.39 -19.68
C PRO A 307 -35.45 -36.36 -20.86
N LEU A 308 -34.27 -36.94 -21.10
CA LEU A 308 -34.09 -37.89 -22.22
C LEU A 308 -34.72 -39.27 -21.95
N TRP A 309 -35.07 -39.53 -20.69
CA TRP A 309 -35.60 -40.80 -20.18
C TRP A 309 -36.93 -40.57 -19.48
N GLY A 310 -37.98 -41.29 -19.89
CA GLY A 310 -39.36 -41.04 -19.45
C GLY A 310 -40.18 -42.30 -19.18
N GLY A 311 -39.54 -43.40 -18.78
CA GLY A 311 -40.21 -44.64 -18.37
C GLY A 311 -40.45 -44.72 -16.86
N ASP A 312 -40.98 -45.86 -16.39
CA ASP A 312 -41.10 -46.21 -14.96
C ASP A 312 -39.75 -46.53 -14.28
N GLU A 313 -38.63 -46.35 -15.00
CA GLU A 313 -37.28 -46.58 -14.47
C GLU A 313 -36.98 -45.56 -13.34
N SER A 314 -36.57 -46.08 -12.18
CA SER A 314 -36.11 -45.27 -11.04
C SER A 314 -34.73 -44.66 -11.32
N PHE A 315 -34.36 -43.61 -10.56
CA PHE A 315 -33.06 -42.94 -10.73
C PHE A 315 -31.89 -43.94 -10.61
N SER A 316 -31.92 -44.82 -9.61
CA SER A 316 -30.89 -45.84 -9.38
C SER A 316 -30.78 -46.87 -10.52
N GLU A 317 -31.90 -47.28 -11.11
CA GLU A 317 -31.93 -48.18 -12.28
C GLU A 317 -31.35 -47.51 -13.53
N LEU A 318 -31.64 -46.23 -13.73
CA LEU A 318 -31.06 -45.44 -14.83
C LEU A 318 -29.54 -45.24 -14.64
N THR A 319 -29.10 -44.95 -13.42
CA THR A 319 -27.66 -44.86 -13.09
C THR A 319 -26.93 -46.16 -13.34
N ALA A 320 -27.51 -47.31 -12.95
CA ALA A 320 -26.92 -48.62 -13.21
C ALA A 320 -26.81 -48.96 -14.70
N LYS A 321 -27.69 -48.41 -15.54
CA LYS A 321 -27.74 -48.62 -16.98
C LYS A 321 -26.77 -47.72 -17.75
N LEU A 322 -26.67 -46.45 -17.35
CA LEU A 322 -25.85 -45.43 -18.02
C LEU A 322 -24.41 -45.41 -17.53
N HIS A 323 -24.20 -45.63 -16.23
CA HIS A 323 -22.90 -45.54 -15.56
C HIS A 323 -22.62 -46.81 -14.71
N PRO A 324 -22.42 -47.98 -15.34
CA PRO A 324 -22.25 -49.26 -14.64
C PRO A 324 -20.97 -49.36 -13.79
N GLU A 325 -19.99 -48.47 -13.98
CA GLU A 325 -18.76 -48.41 -13.18
C GLU A 325 -18.93 -47.65 -11.86
N GLU A 326 -19.80 -46.63 -11.80
CA GLU A 326 -20.10 -45.89 -10.56
C GLU A 326 -20.80 -46.79 -9.52
N VAL A 327 -21.62 -47.75 -9.97
CA VAL A 327 -22.30 -48.73 -9.10
C VAL A 327 -21.35 -49.79 -8.53
N LYS A 328 -20.20 -50.05 -9.18
CA LYS A 328 -19.18 -50.99 -8.71
C LYS A 328 -18.08 -50.33 -7.86
N GLY A 329 -18.14 -49.02 -7.66
CA GLY A 329 -17.13 -48.19 -7.03
C GLY A 329 -17.12 -48.16 -5.50
N VAL A 330 -17.27 -49.30 -4.82
CA VAL A 330 -16.69 -49.52 -3.48
C VAL A 330 -16.08 -50.93 -3.43
N ARG A 331 -15.02 -51.13 -4.21
CA ARG A 331 -13.98 -52.09 -3.81
C ARG A 331 -12.74 -51.28 -3.48
N PHE A 332 -12.56 -51.07 -2.19
CA PHE A 332 -11.30 -50.65 -1.61
C PHE A 332 -10.20 -51.58 -2.16
N ASN A 333 -9.25 -51.01 -2.91
CA ASN A 333 -7.97 -51.66 -3.13
C ASN A 333 -7.20 -51.61 -1.80
N GLU A 334 -6.75 -52.78 -1.34
CA GLU A 334 -5.67 -52.93 -0.36
C GLU A 334 -4.34 -52.40 -0.90
#